data_AF-A0A969GQM2-F1
#
_entry.id   AF-A0A969GQM2-F1
#
_cell.length_a   1.000
_cell.length_b   1.000
_cell.length_c   1.000
_cell.angle_alpha   90.00
_cell.angle_beta   90.00
_cell.angle_gamma   90.00
#
_symmetry.space_group_name_H-M   'P 1'
#
loop_
_entity.id
_entity.type
_entity.pdbx_description
1 polymer ?
#
loop_
_entity_poly.entity_id
_entity_poly.type
_entity_poly.pdbx_seq_one_letter_code
_entity_poly.pdbx_strand_id
1 'polypeptide(L)'
;MSPPQWALLEQELIRQQAEAIREFYAKYFDERGYLLCVPRWGGDDGPDDAAENLLNWTMLHALGAPDFVLDLYKRGWEGHLRQYTEAKTVETPLARDGMYYKEFPTMFDWFHNGEGFSAFFLQGLSDPYDTKLIQRMRRFAGFYMNEDPQAPNYDPEHRIIRSMFNGSRGPLLRKATALDWTGDPIEVDGRFQLGHGERTYEEMLAHFEEY
;
A
#
# COMPACT_ATOMS: atom_id res chain seq x y z
N MET A 1 27.85 3.06 -34.95
CA MET A 1 26.63 3.80 -35.30
C MET A 1 26.32 4.71 -34.12
N SER A 2 26.06 5.99 -34.33
CA SER A 2 25.70 6.90 -33.23
C SER A 2 24.30 6.57 -32.70
N PRO A 3 24.04 6.65 -31.38
CA PRO A 3 22.70 6.43 -30.85
C PRO A 3 21.68 7.40 -31.49
N PRO A 4 20.46 6.95 -31.80
CA PRO A 4 19.41 7.84 -32.29
C PRO A 4 19.00 8.84 -31.19
N GLN A 5 18.52 10.01 -31.60
CA GLN A 5 18.17 11.09 -30.66
C GLN A 5 17.15 10.68 -29.60
N TRP A 6 16.16 9.84 -29.95
CA TRP A 6 15.14 9.37 -29.00
C TRP A 6 15.75 8.59 -27.83
N ALA A 7 16.81 7.80 -28.07
CA ALA A 7 17.45 7.00 -27.03
C ALA A 7 18.20 7.89 -26.02
N LEU A 8 18.75 9.01 -26.48
CA LEU A 8 19.36 10.01 -25.60
C LEU A 8 18.31 10.74 -24.76
N LEU A 9 17.15 11.05 -25.33
CA LEU A 9 16.05 11.70 -24.62
C LEU A 9 15.40 10.78 -23.59
N GLU A 10 15.26 9.49 -23.89
CA GLU A 10 14.76 8.48 -22.95
C GLU A 10 15.68 8.34 -21.74
N GLN A 11 17.00 8.25 -21.97
CA GLN A 11 18.00 8.21 -20.89
C GLN A 11 17.97 9.49 -20.04
N GLU A 12 17.81 10.65 -20.66
CA GLU A 12 17.68 11.92 -19.92
C GLU A 12 16.39 11.97 -19.09
N LEU A 13 15.27 11.46 -19.60
CA LEU A 13 14.02 11.35 -18.85
C LEU A 13 14.19 10.43 -17.62
N ILE A 14 14.77 9.25 -17.80
CA ILE A 14 15.05 8.30 -16.71
C ILE A 14 15.94 8.97 -15.64
N ARG A 15 16.99 9.67 -16.07
CA ARG A 15 17.90 10.38 -15.17
C ARG A 15 17.18 11.46 -14.37
N GLN A 16 16.33 12.27 -15.01
CA GLN A 16 15.57 13.33 -14.34
C GLN A 16 14.55 12.75 -13.33
N GLN A 17 13.87 11.65 -13.69
CA GLN A 17 12.98 10.96 -12.75
C GLN A 17 13.74 10.41 -11.53
N ALA A 18 14.93 9.85 -11.73
CA ALA A 18 15.75 9.34 -10.62
C ALA A 18 16.20 10.45 -9.66
N GLU A 19 16.60 11.62 -10.17
CA GLU A 19 16.94 12.78 -9.34
C GLU A 19 15.72 13.32 -8.59
N ALA A 20 14.55 13.39 -9.25
CA ALA A 20 13.30 13.79 -8.61
C ALA A 20 12.89 12.84 -7.48
N ILE A 21 13.09 11.52 -7.65
CA ILE A 21 12.90 10.52 -6.60
C ILE A 21 13.77 10.81 -5.38
N ARG A 22 15.04 11.20 -5.59
CA ARG A 22 15.95 11.52 -4.48
C ARG A 22 15.47 12.74 -3.68
N GLU A 23 15.06 13.80 -4.37
CA GLU A 23 14.52 15.01 -3.73
C GLU A 23 13.20 14.72 -3.01
N PHE A 24 12.30 13.98 -3.66
CA PHE A 24 11.02 13.56 -3.09
C PHE A 24 11.22 12.73 -1.82
N TYR A 25 12.07 11.70 -1.88
CA TYR A 25 12.36 10.86 -0.73
C TYR A 25 12.94 11.66 0.43
N ALA A 26 13.91 12.53 0.15
CA ALA A 26 14.54 13.38 1.17
C ALA A 26 13.56 14.35 1.85
N LYS A 27 12.48 14.74 1.16
CA LYS A 27 11.47 15.66 1.68
C LYS A 27 10.35 14.96 2.44
N TYR A 28 9.91 13.79 1.97
CA TYR A 28 8.67 13.16 2.45
C TYR A 28 8.90 11.86 3.21
N PHE A 29 10.13 11.38 3.35
CA PHE A 29 10.44 10.19 4.14
C PHE A 29 11.47 10.51 5.23
N ASP A 30 11.30 9.91 6.40
CA ASP A 30 12.27 10.02 7.47
C ASP A 30 13.40 8.97 7.37
N GLU A 31 14.33 9.00 8.33
CA GLU A 31 15.46 8.06 8.35
C GLU A 31 15.05 6.58 8.55
N ARG A 32 13.84 6.34 9.05
CA ARG A 32 13.29 5.01 9.25
C ARG A 32 12.64 4.49 7.95
N GLY A 33 12.45 5.37 6.97
CA GLY A 33 11.71 5.11 5.74
C GLY A 33 10.20 5.32 5.90
N TYR A 34 9.76 5.99 6.96
CA TYR A 34 8.34 6.30 7.15
C TYR A 34 7.96 7.47 6.27
N LEU A 35 6.79 7.37 5.65
CA LEU A 35 6.18 8.51 4.98
C LEU A 35 5.80 9.56 6.04
N LEU A 36 6.15 10.81 5.79
CA LEU A 36 5.83 11.97 6.63
C LEU A 36 4.37 12.42 6.38
N CYS A 37 3.44 11.54 6.72
CA CYS A 37 2.00 11.76 6.67
C CYS A 37 1.37 11.56 8.06
N VAL A 38 0.05 11.71 8.14
CA VAL A 38 -0.74 11.19 9.28
C VAL A 38 -1.15 9.76 8.91
N PRO A 39 -0.60 8.71 9.57
CA PRO A 39 -0.96 7.35 9.25
C PRO A 39 -2.42 7.08 9.62
N ARG A 40 -3.16 6.54 8.66
CA ARG A 40 -4.61 6.45 8.73
C ARG A 40 -5.10 5.12 8.20
N TRP A 41 -6.31 4.79 8.63
CA TRP A 41 -7.08 3.69 8.10
C TRP A 41 -8.24 4.30 7.33
N GLY A 42 -8.50 3.83 6.13
CA GLY A 42 -9.66 4.24 5.35
C GLY A 42 -9.46 3.99 3.86
N GLY A 43 -10.50 4.20 3.07
CA GLY A 43 -10.43 4.15 1.60
C GLY A 43 -10.01 5.47 0.95
N ASP A 44 -9.86 6.56 1.71
CA ASP A 44 -9.46 7.87 1.18
C ASP A 44 -8.02 8.27 1.55
N ASP A 45 -7.50 7.66 2.62
CA ASP A 45 -6.24 8.02 3.25
C ASP A 45 -5.53 6.79 3.85
N GLY A 46 -5.74 5.65 3.22
CA GLY A 46 -5.37 4.34 3.74
C GLY A 46 -3.88 4.02 3.66
N PRO A 47 -3.51 2.81 4.12
CA PRO A 47 -2.16 2.28 3.91
C PRO A 47 -1.79 2.11 2.44
N ASP A 48 -2.77 1.84 1.59
CA ASP A 48 -2.62 1.70 0.16
C ASP A 48 -2.20 3.02 -0.49
N ASP A 49 -2.91 4.13 -0.24
CA ASP A 49 -2.53 5.48 -0.70
C ASP A 49 -1.09 5.85 -0.30
N ALA A 50 -0.70 5.52 0.93
CA ALA A 50 0.66 5.78 1.40
C ALA A 50 1.70 4.96 0.63
N ALA A 51 1.42 3.69 0.35
CA ALA A 51 2.32 2.83 -0.44
C ALA A 51 2.47 3.30 -1.89
N GLU A 52 1.44 3.93 -2.47
CA GLU A 52 1.48 4.45 -3.86
C GLU A 52 2.51 5.56 -4.05
N ASN A 53 3.00 6.20 -2.98
CA ASN A 53 4.12 7.15 -3.07
C ASN A 53 5.43 6.50 -3.59
N LEU A 54 5.49 5.17 -3.61
CA LEU A 54 6.60 4.36 -4.14
C LEU A 54 6.27 3.70 -5.49
N LEU A 55 5.07 3.97 -6.05
CA LEU A 55 4.59 3.39 -7.29
C LEU A 55 5.57 3.65 -8.44
N ASN A 56 5.80 2.62 -9.26
CA ASN A 56 6.66 2.64 -10.44
C ASN A 56 8.18 2.84 -10.20
N TRP A 57 8.66 2.95 -8.96
CA TRP A 57 10.10 3.12 -8.71
C TRP A 57 10.90 1.88 -9.13
N THR A 58 10.36 0.69 -8.83
CA THR A 58 10.94 -0.59 -9.24
C THR A 58 10.85 -0.83 -10.74
N MET A 59 9.81 -0.31 -11.41
CA MET A 59 9.71 -0.36 -12.87
C MET A 59 10.73 0.58 -13.51
N LEU A 60 10.89 1.80 -12.98
CA LEU A 60 11.89 2.77 -13.45
C LEU A 60 13.32 2.22 -13.31
N HIS A 61 13.63 1.58 -12.18
CA HIS A 61 14.91 0.88 -11.99
C HIS A 61 15.10 -0.26 -13.02
N ALA A 62 14.07 -1.09 -13.26
CA ALA A 62 14.13 -2.14 -14.28
C ALA A 62 14.35 -1.59 -15.71
N LEU A 63 13.93 -0.34 -15.99
CA LEU A 63 14.16 0.38 -17.24
C LEU A 63 15.56 1.02 -17.34
N GLY A 64 16.38 0.92 -16.29
CA GLY A 64 17.78 1.36 -16.29
C GLY A 64 18.07 2.61 -15.44
N ALA A 65 17.17 3.02 -14.54
CA ALA A 65 17.53 4.02 -13.54
C ALA A 65 18.59 3.49 -12.56
N PRO A 66 19.39 4.38 -11.94
CA PRO A 66 20.47 3.96 -11.04
C PRO A 66 19.98 3.19 -9.80
N ASP A 67 20.83 2.29 -9.28
CA ASP A 67 20.55 1.39 -8.15
C ASP A 67 19.99 2.09 -6.90
N PHE A 68 20.36 3.37 -6.66
CA PHE A 68 19.83 4.11 -5.51
C PHE A 68 18.31 4.24 -5.53
N VAL A 69 17.67 4.19 -6.71
CA VAL A 69 16.20 4.20 -6.82
C VAL A 69 15.61 2.94 -6.16
N LEU A 70 16.21 1.78 -6.42
CA LEU A 70 15.81 0.53 -5.77
C LEU A 70 16.13 0.54 -4.27
N ASP A 71 17.26 1.10 -3.86
CA ASP A 71 17.63 1.22 -2.44
C ASP A 71 16.62 2.09 -1.66
N LEU A 72 16.23 3.25 -2.22
CA LEU A 72 15.25 4.14 -1.61
C LEU A 72 13.86 3.48 -1.59
N TYR A 73 13.46 2.82 -2.67
CA TYR A 73 12.22 2.03 -2.70
C TYR A 73 12.22 0.98 -1.58
N LYS A 74 13.28 0.16 -1.46
CA LYS A 74 13.34 -0.89 -0.42
C LYS A 74 13.28 -0.29 0.98
N ARG A 75 13.99 0.81 1.23
CA ARG A 75 13.92 1.52 2.52
C ARG A 75 12.51 2.04 2.82
N GLY A 76 11.86 2.67 1.83
CA GLY A 76 10.48 3.14 1.92
C GLY A 76 9.50 2.00 2.17
N TRP A 77 9.63 0.88 1.45
CA TRP A 77 8.74 -0.27 1.59
C TRP A 77 8.88 -0.94 2.97
N GLU A 78 10.10 -1.15 3.47
CA GLU A 78 10.31 -1.66 4.83
C GLU A 78 9.78 -0.68 5.89
N GLY A 79 9.93 0.63 5.63
CA GLY A 79 9.36 1.68 6.46
C GLY A 79 7.84 1.63 6.49
N HIS A 80 7.19 1.53 5.33
CA HIS A 80 5.74 1.40 5.17
C HIS A 80 5.18 0.23 5.98
N LEU A 81 5.72 -0.96 5.77
CA LEU A 81 5.30 -2.17 6.47
C LEU A 81 5.39 -2.01 7.98
N ARG A 82 6.48 -1.40 8.48
CA ARG A 82 6.65 -1.17 9.92
C ARG A 82 5.72 -0.06 10.44
N GLN A 83 5.61 1.06 9.71
CA GLN A 83 4.76 2.20 10.06
C GLN A 83 3.31 1.78 10.22
N TYR A 84 2.79 1.00 9.28
CA TYR A 84 1.39 0.55 9.29
C TYR A 84 1.16 -0.69 10.17
N THR A 85 2.20 -1.43 10.55
CA THR A 85 2.09 -2.37 11.67
C THR A 85 2.02 -1.65 13.02
N GLU A 86 2.72 -0.52 13.18
CA GLU A 86 2.70 0.29 14.40
C GLU A 86 1.45 1.16 14.53
N ALA A 87 0.91 1.66 13.41
CA ALA A 87 -0.29 2.49 13.36
C ALA A 87 -1.52 1.67 13.73
N LYS A 88 -2.34 2.20 14.64
CA LYS A 88 -3.50 1.52 15.24
C LYS A 88 -4.69 2.44 15.27
N THR A 89 -5.86 1.84 15.10
CA THR A 89 -7.15 2.49 15.33
C THR A 89 -7.65 2.23 16.75
N VAL A 90 -8.56 3.07 17.22
CA VAL A 90 -9.30 2.94 18.47
C VAL A 90 -10.70 2.44 18.19
N GLU A 91 -11.42 3.14 17.31
CA GLU A 91 -12.85 2.91 17.02
C GLU A 91 -13.00 1.80 15.97
N THR A 92 -12.23 1.83 14.89
CA THR A 92 -12.30 0.81 13.83
C THR A 92 -11.66 -0.51 14.26
N PRO A 93 -12.43 -1.61 14.44
CA PRO A 93 -11.87 -2.84 15.02
C PRO A 93 -10.82 -3.54 14.13
N LEU A 94 -10.89 -3.35 12.82
CA LEU A 94 -10.07 -4.07 11.84
C LEU A 94 -8.57 -3.77 11.96
N ALA A 95 -8.20 -2.60 12.51
CA ALA A 95 -6.82 -2.14 12.63
C ALA A 95 -6.39 -1.84 14.08
N ARG A 96 -7.16 -2.31 15.08
CA ARG A 96 -6.89 -2.00 16.50
C ARG A 96 -5.55 -2.55 17.00
N ASP A 97 -5.10 -3.64 16.40
CA ASP A 97 -3.83 -4.31 16.70
C ASP A 97 -2.72 -4.01 15.67
N GLY A 98 -2.91 -2.99 14.84
CA GLY A 98 -2.05 -2.65 13.70
C GLY A 98 -2.84 -2.74 12.40
N MET A 99 -2.63 -1.79 11.50
CA MET A 99 -3.26 -1.81 10.15
C MET A 99 -2.66 -2.92 9.28
N TYR A 100 -1.39 -3.28 9.52
CA TYR A 100 -0.71 -4.41 8.89
C TYR A 100 -0.40 -5.49 9.91
N TYR A 101 -0.69 -6.74 9.54
CA TYR A 101 -0.31 -7.93 10.28
C TYR A 101 0.37 -8.92 9.32
N LYS A 102 1.50 -9.52 9.76
CA LYS A 102 2.35 -10.36 8.88
C LYS A 102 2.71 -9.65 7.56
N GLU A 103 2.99 -8.35 7.64
CA GLU A 103 3.37 -7.47 6.52
C GLU A 103 2.30 -7.35 5.42
N PHE A 104 1.03 -7.57 5.75
CA PHE A 104 -0.09 -7.44 4.81
C PHE A 104 -1.29 -6.79 5.53
N PRO A 105 -2.12 -5.99 4.83
CA PRO A 105 -3.31 -5.36 5.42
C PRO A 105 -4.15 -6.35 6.23
N THR A 106 -4.64 -5.94 7.41
CA THR A 106 -5.41 -6.86 8.27
C THR A 106 -6.66 -7.36 7.57
N MET A 107 -7.51 -6.44 7.08
CA MET A 107 -8.69 -6.68 6.26
C MET A 107 -9.10 -5.39 5.53
N PHE A 108 -9.17 -5.38 4.21
CA PHE A 108 -9.79 -4.28 3.45
C PHE A 108 -10.33 -4.81 2.12
N ASP A 109 -11.01 -4.00 1.31
CA ASP A 109 -11.47 -4.51 0.01
C ASP A 109 -10.29 -4.79 -0.94
N TRP A 110 -10.57 -5.62 -1.93
CA TRP A 110 -9.56 -6.09 -2.87
C TRP A 110 -8.99 -4.99 -3.77
N PHE A 111 -9.75 -3.95 -4.08
CA PHE A 111 -9.32 -2.88 -4.99
C PHE A 111 -8.22 -2.05 -4.33
N HIS A 112 -8.48 -1.49 -3.15
CA HIS A 112 -7.53 -0.69 -2.38
C HIS A 112 -6.30 -1.52 -1.94
N ASN A 113 -6.50 -2.79 -1.53
CA ASN A 113 -5.37 -3.69 -1.33
C ASN A 113 -4.49 -3.79 -2.60
N GLY A 114 -5.12 -3.88 -3.77
CA GLY A 114 -4.45 -3.91 -5.07
C GLY A 114 -3.66 -2.63 -5.40
N GLU A 115 -4.20 -1.46 -5.06
CA GLU A 115 -3.52 -0.16 -5.20
C GLU A 115 -2.22 -0.13 -4.40
N GLY A 116 -2.26 -0.50 -3.12
CA GLY A 116 -1.05 -0.60 -2.31
C GLY A 116 -0.02 -1.61 -2.82
N PHE A 117 -0.45 -2.71 -3.47
CA PHE A 117 0.47 -3.71 -4.04
C PHE A 117 1.08 -3.33 -5.38
N SER A 118 0.57 -2.29 -6.04
CA SER A 118 1.14 -1.79 -7.30
C SER A 118 2.62 -1.39 -7.15
N ALA A 119 3.01 -0.89 -5.97
CA ALA A 119 4.41 -0.60 -5.63
C ALA A 119 5.24 -1.87 -5.40
N PHE A 120 4.64 -2.93 -4.86
CA PHE A 120 5.31 -4.15 -4.40
C PHE A 120 5.56 -5.18 -5.50
N PHE A 121 4.53 -5.54 -6.28
CA PHE A 121 4.59 -6.71 -7.15
C PHE A 121 5.63 -6.59 -8.27
N LEU A 122 5.95 -5.38 -8.69
CA LEU A 122 6.93 -5.12 -9.75
C LEU A 122 8.39 -5.17 -9.28
N GLN A 123 8.66 -5.30 -7.98
CA GLN A 123 10.04 -5.43 -7.46
C GLN A 123 10.80 -6.60 -8.10
N GLY A 124 10.12 -7.70 -8.43
CA GLY A 124 10.76 -8.86 -9.05
C GLY A 124 11.37 -8.59 -10.43
N LEU A 125 10.95 -7.52 -11.12
CA LEU A 125 11.58 -7.08 -12.37
C LEU A 125 12.97 -6.45 -12.14
N SER A 126 13.19 -5.91 -10.94
CA SER A 126 14.43 -5.26 -10.54
C SER A 126 15.37 -6.16 -9.74
N ASP A 127 14.82 -6.95 -8.81
CA ASP A 127 15.59 -7.84 -7.95
C ASP A 127 14.83 -9.15 -7.71
N PRO A 128 14.88 -10.10 -8.67
CA PRO A 128 14.12 -11.35 -8.62
C PRO A 128 14.61 -12.33 -7.54
N TYR A 129 15.79 -12.10 -6.96
CA TYR A 129 16.40 -12.99 -5.97
C TYR A 129 16.34 -12.43 -4.54
N ASP A 130 15.69 -11.29 -4.34
CA ASP A 130 15.49 -10.71 -3.02
C ASP A 130 14.75 -11.69 -2.10
N THR A 131 15.41 -12.10 -1.02
CA THR A 131 14.90 -13.13 -0.12
C THR A 131 13.64 -12.68 0.62
N LYS A 132 13.52 -11.39 0.98
CA LYS A 132 12.34 -10.86 1.67
C LYS A 132 11.15 -10.82 0.73
N LEU A 133 11.34 -10.40 -0.52
CA LEU A 133 10.31 -10.42 -1.56
C LEU A 133 9.78 -11.85 -1.75
N ILE A 134 10.66 -12.83 -1.92
CA ILE A 134 10.27 -14.24 -2.10
C ILE A 134 9.48 -14.76 -0.88
N GLN A 135 9.92 -14.44 0.34
CA GLN A 135 9.22 -14.82 1.56
C GLN A 135 7.82 -14.19 1.64
N ARG A 136 7.71 -12.89 1.32
CA ARG A 136 6.43 -12.17 1.27
C ARG A 136 5.48 -12.75 0.24
N MET A 137 5.94 -12.94 -0.99
CA MET A 137 5.14 -13.52 -2.08
C MET A 137 4.57 -14.89 -1.68
N ARG A 138 5.38 -15.77 -1.07
CA ARG A 138 4.90 -17.07 -0.57
C ARG A 138 3.87 -16.92 0.54
N ARG A 139 4.14 -16.07 1.54
CA ARG A 139 3.22 -15.85 2.66
C ARG A 139 1.89 -15.23 2.21
N PHE A 140 1.94 -14.25 1.31
CA PHE A 140 0.76 -13.58 0.79
C PHE A 140 -0.09 -14.54 -0.03
N ALA A 141 0.53 -15.37 -0.88
CA ALA A 141 -0.18 -16.46 -1.55
C ALA A 141 -0.79 -17.45 -0.52
N GLY A 142 -0.06 -17.78 0.55
CA GLY A 142 -0.53 -18.65 1.63
C GLY A 142 -1.82 -18.17 2.32
N PHE A 143 -2.05 -16.85 2.40
CA PHE A 143 -3.32 -16.28 2.89
C PHE A 143 -4.52 -16.60 1.99
N TYR A 144 -4.30 -16.99 0.73
CA TYR A 144 -5.35 -17.33 -0.24
C TYR A 144 -5.29 -18.79 -0.70
N MET A 145 -4.39 -19.58 -0.12
CA MET A 145 -4.27 -21.03 -0.34
C MET A 145 -4.63 -21.84 0.93
N ASN A 146 -5.15 -21.18 1.97
CA ASN A 146 -5.45 -21.76 3.28
C ASN A 146 -4.22 -22.38 3.98
N GLU A 147 -3.03 -21.87 3.70
CA GLU A 147 -1.80 -22.29 4.39
C GLU A 147 -1.65 -21.60 5.77
N ASP A 148 -2.31 -20.47 5.96
CA ASP A 148 -2.37 -19.76 7.23
C ASP A 148 -3.75 -19.93 7.89
N PRO A 149 -3.86 -20.63 9.04
CA PRO A 149 -5.14 -20.85 9.70
C PRO A 149 -5.77 -19.57 10.27
N GLN A 150 -5.01 -18.47 10.41
CA GLN A 150 -5.53 -17.17 10.85
C GLN A 150 -6.10 -16.34 9.69
N ALA A 151 -5.84 -16.73 8.45
CA ALA A 151 -6.33 -16.05 7.25
C ALA A 151 -7.06 -17.03 6.32
N PRO A 152 -8.20 -17.62 6.73
CA PRO A 152 -8.94 -18.58 5.91
C PRO A 152 -9.78 -17.84 4.85
N ASN A 153 -9.12 -17.13 3.92
CA ASN A 153 -9.76 -16.28 2.92
C ASN A 153 -10.39 -17.10 1.78
N TYR A 154 -9.95 -18.34 1.55
CA TYR A 154 -10.39 -19.17 0.43
C TYR A 154 -11.32 -20.30 0.88
N ASP A 155 -12.43 -20.48 0.18
CA ASP A 155 -13.31 -21.64 0.33
C ASP A 155 -12.97 -22.68 -0.76
N PRO A 156 -12.41 -23.85 -0.41
CA PRO A 156 -12.04 -24.87 -1.40
C PRO A 156 -13.22 -25.66 -1.97
N GLU A 157 -14.37 -25.69 -1.29
CA GLU A 157 -15.58 -26.38 -1.76
C GLU A 157 -16.22 -25.57 -2.90
N HIS A 158 -16.42 -24.28 -2.65
CA HIS A 158 -17.06 -23.37 -3.60
C HIS A 158 -16.06 -22.69 -4.55
N ARG A 159 -14.75 -22.80 -4.26
CA ARG A 159 -13.63 -22.19 -5.02
C ARG A 159 -13.72 -20.67 -5.13
N ILE A 160 -14.09 -20.02 -4.03
CA ILE A 160 -14.27 -18.57 -3.95
C ILE A 160 -13.39 -17.94 -2.88
N ILE A 161 -13.13 -16.64 -3.02
CA ILE A 161 -12.68 -15.81 -1.91
C ILE A 161 -13.91 -15.47 -1.06
N ARG A 162 -13.84 -15.74 0.23
CA ARG A 162 -15.00 -15.75 1.14
C ARG A 162 -15.59 -14.37 1.43
N SER A 163 -14.83 -13.31 1.16
CA SER A 163 -15.28 -11.93 1.31
C SER A 163 -14.46 -11.00 0.41
N MET A 164 -15.09 -9.94 -0.10
CA MET A 164 -14.38 -8.87 -0.80
C MET A 164 -13.51 -8.07 0.17
N PHE A 165 -13.92 -7.97 1.44
CA PHE A 165 -13.09 -7.45 2.55
C PHE A 165 -12.30 -8.61 3.17
N ASN A 166 -11.00 -8.65 2.92
CA ASN A 166 -10.15 -9.75 3.36
C ASN A 166 -8.70 -9.30 3.59
N GLY A 167 -7.90 -10.16 4.19
CA GLY A 167 -6.48 -9.89 4.37
C GLY A 167 -5.78 -10.89 5.28
N SER A 168 -4.73 -10.43 5.96
CA SER A 168 -3.88 -11.26 6.82
C SER A 168 -4.54 -11.73 8.11
N ARG A 169 -5.72 -11.19 8.44
CA ARG A 169 -6.57 -11.65 9.55
C ARG A 169 -7.83 -12.39 9.09
N GLY A 170 -7.92 -12.73 7.79
CA GLY A 170 -9.02 -13.50 7.23
C GLY A 170 -10.14 -12.64 6.62
N PRO A 171 -11.25 -13.28 6.23
CA PRO A 171 -12.36 -12.61 5.56
C PRO A 171 -13.29 -11.93 6.57
N LEU A 172 -13.80 -10.74 6.23
CA LEU A 172 -14.88 -10.09 6.97
C LEU A 172 -16.21 -10.75 6.59
N LEU A 173 -16.83 -11.49 7.53
CA LEU A 173 -18.06 -12.26 7.30
C LEU A 173 -19.34 -11.59 7.84
N ARG A 174 -19.23 -10.33 8.23
CA ARG A 174 -20.37 -9.45 8.53
C ARG A 174 -20.45 -8.37 7.45
N LYS A 175 -21.59 -7.68 7.35
CA LYS A 175 -21.67 -6.47 6.52
C LYS A 175 -20.59 -5.49 6.97
N ALA A 176 -19.85 -4.94 6.02
CA ALA A 176 -18.95 -3.82 6.27
C ALA A 176 -19.79 -2.61 6.71
N THR A 177 -19.25 -1.83 7.64
CA THR A 177 -19.86 -0.59 8.12
C THR A 177 -19.12 0.58 7.49
N ALA A 178 -19.75 1.75 7.44
CA ALA A 178 -19.07 2.98 7.01
C ALA A 178 -17.76 3.21 7.78
N LEU A 179 -17.70 2.86 9.06
CA LEU A 179 -16.49 2.97 9.88
C LEU A 179 -15.37 2.00 9.46
N ASP A 180 -15.70 0.83 8.90
CA ASP A 180 -14.70 -0.09 8.36
C ASP A 180 -14.02 0.50 7.12
N TRP A 181 -14.75 1.30 6.33
CA TRP A 181 -14.27 2.04 5.17
C TRP A 181 -13.58 3.36 5.50
N THR A 182 -14.07 4.07 6.51
CA THR A 182 -13.66 5.46 6.81
C THR A 182 -12.51 5.51 7.81
N GLY A 183 -12.40 4.51 8.68
CA GLY A 183 -11.50 4.56 9.84
C GLY A 183 -11.93 5.54 10.92
N ASP A 184 -11.10 5.69 11.94
CA ASP A 184 -11.37 6.55 13.11
C ASP A 184 -11.69 8.02 12.73
N PRO A 185 -12.36 8.80 13.60
CA PRO A 185 -12.58 10.22 13.37
C PRO A 185 -11.31 11.04 13.18
N ILE A 186 -11.36 12.00 12.25
CA ILE A 186 -10.32 13.01 12.04
C ILE A 186 -10.91 14.42 11.96
N GLU A 187 -10.10 15.40 12.31
CA GLU A 187 -10.41 16.81 12.09
C GLU A 187 -10.21 17.15 10.61
N VAL A 188 -11.30 17.20 9.85
CA VAL A 188 -11.30 17.55 8.42
C VAL A 188 -11.30 19.06 8.23
N ASP A 189 -12.28 19.75 8.83
CA ASP A 189 -12.50 21.19 8.63
C ASP A 189 -11.26 22.02 9.00
N GLY A 190 -10.87 22.94 8.11
CA GLY A 190 -9.72 23.81 8.28
C GLY A 190 -8.35 23.13 8.24
N ARG A 191 -8.28 21.80 8.02
CA ARG A 191 -7.02 21.03 8.10
C ARG A 191 -6.73 20.17 6.88
N PHE A 192 -7.72 19.40 6.39
CA PHE A 192 -7.56 18.50 5.26
C PHE A 192 -8.60 18.78 4.18
N GLN A 193 -8.29 18.40 2.94
CA GLN A 193 -9.21 18.40 1.80
C GLN A 193 -9.38 16.95 1.36
N LEU A 194 -10.60 16.41 1.48
CA LEU A 194 -10.90 15.03 1.13
C LEU A 194 -11.07 14.87 -0.39
N GLY A 195 -10.59 13.73 -0.92
CA GLY A 195 -10.49 13.48 -2.36
C GLY A 195 -11.83 13.28 -3.07
N HIS A 196 -12.87 12.89 -2.33
CA HIS A 196 -14.21 12.62 -2.85
C HIS A 196 -15.17 13.83 -2.73
N GLY A 197 -14.69 14.95 -2.17
CA GLY A 197 -15.42 16.23 -2.12
C GLY A 197 -16.16 16.51 -0.81
N GLU A 198 -15.98 15.67 0.20
CA GLU A 198 -16.50 15.84 1.54
C GLU A 198 -15.76 16.95 2.29
N ARG A 199 -16.48 17.56 3.23
CA ARG A 199 -16.03 18.73 4.00
C ARG A 199 -15.91 18.44 5.48
N THR A 200 -16.51 17.33 5.93
CA THR A 200 -16.58 16.92 7.33
C THR A 200 -16.38 15.42 7.43
N TYR A 201 -16.03 14.93 8.62
CA TYR A 201 -15.91 13.50 8.87
C TYR A 201 -17.28 12.80 8.78
N GLU A 202 -18.37 13.49 9.13
CA GLU A 202 -19.73 12.99 8.98
C GLU A 202 -20.11 12.79 7.51
N GLU A 203 -19.70 13.69 6.63
CA GLU A 203 -19.87 13.52 5.19
C GLU A 203 -19.05 12.33 4.66
N MET A 204 -17.81 12.17 5.14
CA MET A 204 -16.96 11.02 4.80
C MET A 204 -17.60 9.69 5.24
N LEU A 205 -18.16 9.62 6.46
CA LEU A 205 -18.93 8.45 6.90
C LEU A 205 -20.18 8.20 6.04
N ALA A 206 -20.94 9.27 5.72
CA ALA A 206 -22.15 9.16 4.93
C ALA A 206 -21.88 8.63 3.51
N HIS A 207 -20.75 8.99 2.92
CA HIS A 207 -20.31 8.47 1.62
C HIS A 207 -20.23 6.94 1.61
N PHE A 208 -19.76 6.33 2.69
CA PHE A 208 -19.59 4.89 2.81
C PHE A 208 -20.81 4.15 3.44
N GLU A 209 -21.92 4.82 3.74
CA GLU A 209 -23.10 4.16 4.33
C GLU A 209 -23.75 3.12 3.39
N GLU A 210 -23.68 3.36 2.08
CA GLU A 210 -24.29 2.49 1.07
C GLU A 210 -23.36 1.37 0.55
N TYR A 211 -22.09 1.38 0.93
CA TYR A 211 -21.08 0.42 0.50
C TYR A 211 -21.24 -0.97 1.17
#